data_AF-A0A422ZL45-F1
#
_entry.id   AF-A0A422ZL45-F1
#
_cell.length_a   1.000
_cell.length_b   1.000
_cell.length_c   1.000
_cell.angle_alpha   90.00
_cell.angle_beta   90.00
_cell.angle_gamma   90.00
#
_symmetry.space_group_name_H-M   'P 1'
#
loop_
_entity.id
_entity.type
_entity.pdbx_description
1 polymer ?
#
loop_
_entity_poly.entity_id
_entity_poly.type
_entity_poly.pdbx_seq_one_letter_code
_entity_poly.pdbx_strand_id
1 'polypeptide(L)'
;MGLMHGAQPHWLVMCHEMGRPHMRHLPHQPMISLKDCVEANLRAARVTSESVQLAGFAINTSNYTEEDARAYCAEICAEFGLPATDPVRFGIDDIAALLQERG
;
A
#
# COMPACT_ATOMS: atom_id res chain seq x y z
N MET A 1 3.22 16.64 0.53
CA MET A 1 2.21 16.75 1.60
C MET A 1 0.89 17.40 1.17
N GLY A 2 0.86 18.31 0.18
CA GLY A 2 -0.39 19.01 -0.21
C GLY A 2 -1.58 18.11 -0.57
N LEU A 3 -1.36 16.98 -1.28
CA LEU A 3 -2.43 16.06 -1.66
C LEU A 3 -3.10 15.43 -0.43
N MET A 4 -2.30 14.84 0.47
CA MET A 4 -2.80 14.13 1.64
C MET A 4 -3.54 15.07 2.61
N HIS A 5 -2.98 16.25 2.87
CA HIS A 5 -3.62 17.22 3.76
C HIS A 5 -4.84 17.91 3.15
N GLY A 6 -4.81 18.16 1.84
CA GLY A 6 -5.96 18.74 1.13
C GLY A 6 -7.13 17.77 0.98
N ALA A 7 -6.84 16.48 0.76
CA ALA A 7 -7.87 15.46 0.60
C ALA A 7 -8.48 14.99 1.92
N GLN A 8 -7.77 15.15 3.05
CA GLN A 8 -8.20 14.71 4.39
C GLN A 8 -8.75 13.27 4.37
N PRO A 9 -7.96 12.29 3.91
CA PRO A 9 -8.48 10.96 3.60
C PRO A 9 -8.92 10.23 4.87
N HIS A 10 -10.06 9.54 4.79
CA HIS A 10 -10.45 8.53 5.79
C HIS A 10 -9.67 7.22 5.60
N TRP A 11 -9.30 6.90 4.36
CA TRP A 11 -8.63 5.66 3.99
C TRP A 11 -7.44 5.93 3.07
N LEU A 12 -6.37 5.16 3.27
CA LEU A 12 -5.22 5.11 2.40
C LEU A 12 -5.09 3.70 1.78
N VAL A 13 -4.61 3.63 0.54
CA VAL A 13 -4.12 2.40 -0.08
C VAL A 13 -2.64 2.59 -0.35
N MET A 14 -1.82 1.68 0.16
CA MET A 14 -0.37 1.78 0.00
C MET A 14 0.07 1.13 -1.31
N CYS A 15 0.67 1.91 -2.20
CA CYS A 15 1.19 1.41 -3.46
C CYS A 15 2.69 1.13 -3.36
N HIS A 16 3.15 -0.01 -3.87
CA HIS A 16 4.59 -0.24 -4.05
C HIS A 16 4.89 -1.22 -5.19
N GLU A 17 6.17 -1.34 -5.55
CA GLU A 17 6.66 -2.33 -6.50
C GLU A 17 7.45 -3.42 -5.79
N MET A 18 7.18 -4.68 -6.11
CA MET A 18 7.82 -5.84 -5.52
C MET A 18 9.33 -5.86 -5.83
N GLY A 19 10.15 -6.05 -4.79
CA GLY A 19 11.61 -6.18 -4.90
C GLY A 19 12.36 -4.94 -5.40
N ARG A 20 11.75 -3.75 -5.40
CA ARG A 20 12.44 -2.50 -5.73
C ARG A 20 13.54 -2.22 -4.69
N PRO A 21 14.82 -2.14 -5.08
CA PRO A 21 15.92 -2.01 -4.11
C PRO A 21 16.14 -0.57 -3.63
N HIS A 22 15.82 0.42 -4.47
CA HIS A 22 16.09 1.83 -4.19
C HIS A 22 15.02 2.75 -4.81
N MET A 23 14.98 3.99 -4.34
CA MET A 23 14.10 5.02 -4.89
C MET A 23 14.40 5.24 -6.38
N ARG A 24 13.35 5.47 -7.17
CA ARG A 24 13.49 5.69 -8.61
C ARG A 24 14.42 6.88 -8.87
N HIS A 25 15.41 6.66 -9.74
CA HIS A 25 16.47 7.63 -10.10
C HIS A 25 17.45 8.00 -8.97
N LEU A 26 17.41 7.33 -7.81
CA LEU A 26 18.34 7.53 -6.69
C LEU A 26 18.94 6.19 -6.24
N PRO A 27 19.97 5.67 -6.94
CA PRO A 27 20.52 4.33 -6.66
C PRO A 27 21.20 4.21 -5.29
N HIS A 28 21.62 5.33 -4.71
CA HIS A 28 22.24 5.38 -3.37
C HIS A 28 21.20 5.42 -2.23
N GLN A 29 19.92 5.54 -2.56
CA GLN A 29 18.85 5.71 -1.58
C GLN A 29 17.99 4.44 -1.51
N PRO A 30 18.26 3.51 -0.57
CA PRO A 30 17.51 2.28 -0.45
C PRO A 30 16.04 2.55 -0.14
N MET A 31 15.17 1.61 -0.52
CA MET A 31 13.78 1.62 -0.05
C MET A 31 13.75 1.38 1.46
N ILE A 32 12.83 2.06 2.15
CA ILE A 32 12.51 1.77 3.54
C ILE A 32 11.59 0.55 3.63
N SER A 33 11.42 -0.01 4.82
CA SER A 33 10.45 -1.08 5.03
C SER A 33 9.02 -0.60 4.72
N LEU A 34 8.15 -1.52 4.32
CA LEU A 34 6.76 -1.19 4.05
C LEU A 34 6.05 -0.69 5.32
N LYS A 35 6.39 -1.27 6.48
CA LYS A 35 5.91 -0.82 7.79
C LYS A 35 6.28 0.63 8.08
N ASP A 36 7.54 1.02 7.91
CA ASP A 36 7.98 2.40 8.14
C ASP A 36 7.26 3.38 7.19
N CYS A 37 7.03 2.95 5.94
CA CYS A 37 6.29 3.73 4.96
C CYS A 37 4.83 3.95 5.39
N VAL A 38 4.16 2.89 5.85
CA VAL A 38 2.79 2.96 6.36
C VAL A 38 2.70 3.88 7.58
N GLU A 39 3.57 3.70 8.57
CA GLU A 39 3.59 4.53 9.78
C GLU A 39 3.82 6.01 9.46
N ALA A 40 4.77 6.31 8.57
CA ALA A 40 5.05 7.68 8.15
C ALA A 40 3.85 8.33 7.44
N ASN A 41 3.19 7.61 6.53
CA ASN A 41 2.03 8.15 5.79
C ASN A 41 0.81 8.33 6.70
N LEU A 42 0.51 7.37 7.59
CA LEU A 42 -0.59 7.51 8.54
C LEU A 42 -0.35 8.68 9.51
N ARG A 43 0.88 8.79 10.05
CA ARG A 43 1.24 9.93 10.91
C ARG A 43 1.04 11.26 10.20
N ALA A 44 1.42 11.34 8.93
CA ALA A 44 1.31 12.57 8.16
C ALA A 44 -0.16 12.90 7.83
N ALA A 45 -1.00 11.91 7.53
CA ALA A 45 -2.43 12.10 7.30
C ALA A 45 -3.20 12.51 8.57
N ARG A 46 -2.81 11.99 9.74
CA ARG A 46 -3.44 12.32 11.04
C ARG A 46 -3.41 13.79 11.42
N VAL A 47 -2.54 14.58 10.79
CA VAL A 47 -2.49 16.04 10.96
C VAL A 47 -3.82 16.69 10.57
N THR A 48 -4.53 16.15 9.58
CA THR A 48 -5.79 16.70 9.07
C THR A 48 -6.95 15.70 9.06
N SER A 49 -6.70 14.42 9.37
CA SER A 49 -7.69 13.35 9.44
C SER A 49 -7.34 12.39 10.57
N GLU A 50 -7.84 12.66 11.78
CA GLU A 50 -7.45 11.96 13.01
C GLU A 50 -7.72 10.44 12.95
N SER A 51 -8.81 10.04 12.30
CA SER A 51 -9.28 8.66 12.19
C SER A 51 -8.81 7.93 10.93
N VAL A 52 -7.83 8.48 10.19
CA VAL A 52 -7.30 7.85 8.97
C VAL A 52 -6.80 6.42 9.21
N GLN A 53 -7.18 5.52 8.31
CA GLN A 53 -6.86 4.10 8.33
C GLN A 53 -6.23 3.63 7.02
N LEU A 54 -5.58 2.47 7.06
CA LEU A 54 -5.08 1.79 5.86
C LEU A 54 -6.13 0.76 5.41
N ALA A 55 -6.52 0.82 4.14
CA ALA A 55 -7.49 -0.10 3.52
C ALA A 55 -6.82 -1.33 2.89
N GLY A 56 -5.54 -1.24 2.52
CA GLY A 56 -4.80 -2.34 1.92
C GLY A 56 -3.62 -1.90 1.08
N PHE A 57 -3.12 -2.83 0.27
CA PHE A 57 -1.91 -2.69 -0.54
C PHE A 57 -2.18 -2.97 -2.01
N ALA A 58 -1.71 -2.05 -2.87
CA ALA A 58 -1.72 -2.20 -4.32
C ALA A 58 -0.28 -2.43 -4.80
N ILE A 59 0.03 -3.65 -5.21
CA ILE A 59 1.39 -4.10 -5.45
C ILE A 59 1.62 -4.24 -6.96
N ASN A 60 2.61 -3.54 -7.49
CA ASN A 60 3.08 -3.77 -8.85
C ASN A 60 4.01 -4.99 -8.88
N THR A 61 3.54 -6.07 -9.50
CA THR A 61 4.29 -7.32 -9.67
C THR A 61 4.68 -7.60 -11.12
N SER A 62 4.61 -6.60 -12.01
CA SER A 62 4.80 -6.74 -13.46
C SER A 62 6.08 -7.46 -13.88
N ASN A 63 7.15 -7.40 -13.08
CA ASN A 63 8.45 -8.04 -13.34
C ASN A 63 8.57 -9.48 -12.83
N TYR A 64 7.51 -10.04 -12.22
CA TYR A 64 7.51 -11.36 -11.59
C TYR A 64 6.47 -12.28 -12.22
N THR A 65 6.60 -13.58 -11.98
CA THR A 65 5.58 -14.56 -12.38
C THR A 65 4.28 -14.33 -11.62
N GLU A 66 3.18 -14.92 -12.09
CA GLU A 66 1.91 -14.87 -11.37
C GLU A 66 1.99 -15.59 -10.02
N GLU A 67 2.72 -16.71 -9.96
CA GLU A 67 2.93 -17.49 -8.73
C GLU A 67 3.64 -16.66 -7.66
N ASP A 68 4.77 -16.04 -8.02
CA ASP A 68 5.53 -15.16 -7.13
C ASP A 68 4.68 -13.95 -6.69
N ALA A 69 3.90 -13.38 -7.61
CA ALA A 69 3.02 -12.26 -7.31
C ALA A 69 1.94 -12.62 -6.28
N ARG A 70 1.31 -13.79 -6.43
CA ARG A 70 0.29 -14.28 -5.49
C ARG A 70 0.90 -14.60 -4.13
N ALA A 71 2.06 -15.28 -4.12
CA ALA A 71 2.77 -15.59 -2.89
C ALA A 71 3.13 -14.33 -2.11
N TYR A 72 3.64 -13.31 -2.80
CA TYR A 72 4.01 -12.05 -2.19
C TYR A 72 2.80 -11.25 -1.68
N CYS A 73 1.69 -11.20 -2.44
CA CYS A 73 0.45 -10.60 -1.94
C CYS A 73 -0.06 -11.31 -0.67
N ALA A 74 0.01 -12.64 -0.62
CA ALA A 74 -0.39 -13.40 0.55
C ALA A 74 0.52 -13.14 1.77
N GLU A 75 1.83 -12.97 1.55
CA GLU A 75 2.79 -12.58 2.59
C GLU A 75 2.44 -11.22 3.20
N ILE A 76 2.22 -10.20 2.36
CA ILE A 76 1.83 -8.86 2.82
C ILE A 76 0.46 -8.89 3.52
N CYS A 77 -0.49 -9.67 3.01
CA CYS A 77 -1.79 -9.84 3.65
C CYS A 77 -1.65 -10.46 5.05
N ALA A 78 -0.78 -11.46 5.21
CA ALA A 78 -0.52 -12.09 6.50
C ALA A 78 0.23 -11.16 7.47
N GLU A 79 1.20 -10.38 6.97
CA GLU A 79 2.00 -9.45 7.79
C GLU A 79 1.15 -8.31 8.37
N PHE A 80 0.27 -7.71 7.54
CA PHE A 80 -0.47 -6.51 7.92
C PHE A 80 -1.92 -6.78 8.33
N GLY A 81 -2.45 -7.99 8.07
CA GLY A 81 -3.85 -8.33 8.33
C GLY A 81 -4.84 -7.51 7.49
N LEU A 82 -4.40 -7.01 6.33
CA LEU A 82 -5.17 -6.17 5.41
C LEU A 82 -5.05 -6.72 3.98
N PRO A 83 -6.06 -6.51 3.12
CA PRO A 83 -6.00 -6.94 1.74
C PRO A 83 -4.77 -6.43 1.00
N ALA A 84 -4.14 -7.31 0.22
CA ALA A 84 -3.02 -6.98 -0.65
C ALA A 84 -3.23 -7.66 -2.00
N THR A 85 -3.08 -6.90 -3.08
CA THR A 85 -3.34 -7.39 -4.44
C THR A 85 -2.48 -6.66 -5.46
N ASP A 86 -2.22 -7.29 -6.60
CA ASP A 86 -1.83 -6.58 -7.81
C ASP A 86 -3.12 -6.15 -8.54
N PRO A 87 -3.48 -4.85 -8.51
CA PRO A 87 -4.75 -4.38 -9.04
C PRO A 87 -4.88 -4.56 -10.55
N VAL A 88 -3.75 -4.67 -11.27
CA VAL A 88 -3.75 -4.85 -12.72
C VAL A 88 -3.93 -6.32 -13.08
N ARG A 89 -3.34 -7.23 -12.30
CA ARG A 89 -3.42 -8.68 -12.57
C ARG A 89 -4.64 -9.35 -11.96
N PHE A 90 -5.01 -8.97 -10.74
CA PHE A 90 -5.98 -9.69 -9.91
C PHE A 90 -7.20 -8.86 -9.52
N GLY A 91 -7.23 -7.57 -9.87
CA GLY A 91 -8.30 -6.66 -9.52
C GLY A 91 -8.22 -6.16 -8.07
N ILE A 92 -9.27 -5.45 -7.64
CA ILE A 92 -9.30 -4.69 -6.38
C ILE A 92 -10.41 -5.11 -5.42
N ASP A 93 -11.09 -6.23 -5.72
CA ASP A 93 -12.36 -6.59 -5.09
C ASP A 93 -12.27 -6.64 -3.56
N ASP A 94 -11.19 -7.21 -3.00
CA ASP A 94 -11.01 -7.31 -1.54
C ASP A 94 -10.84 -5.95 -0.85
N ILE A 95 -10.11 -5.01 -1.49
CA ILE A 95 -9.95 -3.65 -0.97
C ILE A 95 -11.29 -2.91 -1.07
N ALA A 96 -12.00 -3.06 -2.19
CA ALA A 96 -13.29 -2.43 -2.40
C ALA A 96 -14.34 -2.95 -1.40
N ALA A 97 -14.37 -4.26 -1.15
CA ALA A 97 -15.25 -4.88 -0.16
C ALA A 97 -14.97 -4.36 1.25
N LEU A 98 -13.70 -4.27 1.66
CA LEU A 98 -13.33 -3.69 2.96
C LEU A 98 -13.83 -2.25 3.10
N LEU A 99 -13.67 -1.43 2.06
CA LEU A 99 -14.12 -0.04 2.06
C LEU A 99 -15.66 0.07 2.10
N GLN A 100 -16.39 -0.84 1.46
CA GLN A 100 -17.85 -0.87 1.53
C GLN A 100 -18.38 -1.32 2.90
N GLU A 101 -17.66 -2.21 3.59
CA GLU A 101 -18.07 -2.71 4.92
C GLU A 101 -17.73 -1.70 6.03
N ARG A 102 -16.58 -1.02 5.92
CA ARG A 102 -16.01 -0.22 7.02
C ARG A 102 -16.00 1.29 6.78
N GLY A 103 -16.30 1.75 5.57
CA GLY A 103 -16.35 3.16 5.19
C GLY A 103 -17.70 3.80 5.47
#